data_AF-A0A7K0LPK8-F1
#
_entry.id   AF-A0A7K0LPK8-F1
#
_cell.length_a   1.000
_cell.length_b   1.000
_cell.length_c   1.000
_cell.angle_alpha   90.00
_cell.angle_beta   90.00
_cell.angle_gamma   90.00
#
_symmetry.space_group_name_H-M   'P 1'
#
loop_
_entity.id
_entity.type
_entity.pdbx_description
1 polymer ?
#
loop_
_entity_poly.entity_id
_entity_poly.type
_entity_poly.pdbx_seq_one_letter_code
_entity_poly.pdbx_strand_id
1 'polypeptide(L)' 'MAIGTGATKIAVACPFCNVMLNDGVTSRKQEGAARAEVEVLDLASLLLASVKND' A
#
# COMPACT_ATOMS: atom_id res chain seq x y z
N MET A 1 8.09 7.75 -4.89
CA MET A 1 6.94 7.10 -4.20
C MET A 1 6.32 6.11 -5.17
N ALA A 2 6.05 4.87 -4.77
CA ALA A 2 5.59 3.78 -5.65
C ALA A 2 4.33 4.12 -6.49
N ILE A 3 3.56 5.11 -6.06
CA ILE A 3 2.41 5.67 -6.79
C ILE A 3 2.75 6.06 -8.24
N GLY A 4 3.96 6.57 -8.49
CA GLY A 4 4.39 6.97 -9.83
C GLY A 4 4.83 5.81 -10.73
N THR A 5 4.98 4.60 -10.20
CA THR A 5 5.48 3.44 -10.95
C THR A 5 4.35 2.56 -11.50
N GLY A 6 3.08 2.90 -11.24
CA GLY A 6 1.93 2.08 -11.61
C GLY A 6 1.63 0.92 -10.65
N ALA A 7 2.30 0.84 -9.50
CA ALA A 7 2.01 -0.17 -8.49
C ALA A 7 0.63 0.06 -7.85
N THR A 8 -0.18 -0.99 -7.76
CA THR A 8 -1.48 -0.97 -7.06
C THR A 8 -1.37 -1.45 -5.62
N LYS A 9 -0.32 -2.20 -5.28
CA LYS A 9 -0.04 -2.69 -3.93
C LYS A 9 1.32 -2.20 -3.45
N ILE A 10 1.37 -1.68 -2.24
CA ILE A 10 2.59 -1.23 -1.56
C ILE A 10 2.76 -2.09 -0.31
N ALA A 11 3.69 -3.04 -0.33
CA ALA A 11 3.97 -3.91 0.81
C ALA A 11 5.00 -3.27 1.76
N VAL A 12 4.76 -3.34 3.06
CA VAL A 12 5.71 -2.87 4.09
C VAL A 12 5.86 -3.87 5.23
N ALA A 13 7.07 -3.96 5.79
CA ALA A 13 7.38 -4.83 6.94
C ALA A 13 7.60 -4.04 8.25
N CYS A 14 7.36 -2.72 8.24
CA CYS A 14 7.56 -1.85 9.39
C CYS A 14 6.22 -1.24 9.83
N PRO A 15 5.78 -1.44 11.10
CA PRO A 15 4.51 -0.91 11.60
C PRO A 15 4.40 0.62 11.46
N PHE A 16 5.47 1.35 11.73
CA PHE A 16 5.49 2.80 11.59
C PHE A 16 5.33 3.24 10.13
N CYS A 17 6.02 2.58 9.19
CA CYS A 17 5.89 2.88 7.77
C CYS A 17 4.47 2.57 7.26
N ASN A 18 3.79 1.56 7.83
CA ASN A 18 2.42 1.23 7.46
C ASN A 18 1.46 2.38 7.76
N VAL A 19 1.53 2.95 8.97
CA VAL A 19 0.74 4.12 9.36
C VAL A 19 1.06 5.32 8.46
N MET A 20 2.34 5.69 8.38
CA MET A 20 2.78 6.87 7.62
C MET A 20 2.43 6.78 6.12
N LEU A 21 2.58 5.61 5.51
CA LEU A 21 2.25 5.44 4.10
C LEU A 21 0.75 5.38 3.85
N ASN A 22 -0.05 4.83 4.76
CA ASN A 22 -1.51 4.90 4.63
C ASN A 22 -2.00 6.34 4.69
N ASP A 23 -1.48 7.13 5.63
CA ASP A 23 -1.80 8.55 5.74
C ASP A 23 -1.37 9.31 4.47
N GLY A 24 -0.14 9.07 4.02
CA GLY A 24 0.40 9.68 2.80
C GLY A 24 -0.38 9.29 1.55
N VAL A 25 -0.72 8.01 1.37
CA VAL A 25 -1.54 7.55 0.23
C VAL A 25 -2.95 8.14 0.29
N THR A 26 -3.55 8.22 1.48
CA THR A 26 -4.88 8.82 1.66
C THR A 26 -4.88 10.30 1.28
N SER A 27 -3.89 11.06 1.74
CA SER A 27 -3.69 12.46 1.35
C SER A 27 -3.52 12.59 -0.17
N ARG A 28 -2.67 11.75 -0.80
CA ARG A 28 -2.50 11.76 -2.26
C ARG A 28 -3.76 11.39 -3.04
N LYS A 29 -4.60 10.50 -2.52
CA LYS A 29 -5.91 10.17 -3.13
C LYS A 29 -6.83 11.39 -3.10
N GLN A 30 -6.87 12.13 -2.00
CA GLN A 30 -7.65 13.37 -1.87
C GLN A 30 -7.17 14.47 -2.83
N GLU A 31 -5.85 14.56 -3.05
CA GLU A 31 -5.22 15.48 -4.02
C GLU A 31 -5.42 15.04 -5.49
N GLY A 32 -6.02 13.88 -5.76
CA GLY A 32 -6.10 13.30 -7.11
C GLY A 32 -4.75 12.80 -7.67
N ALA A 33 -3.71 12.74 -6.83
CA ALA A 33 -2.34 12.36 -7.18
C ALA A 33 -2.06 10.86 -7.01
N ALA A 34 -3.02 10.09 -6.50
CA ALA A 34 -2.95 8.63 -6.38
C ALA A 34 -4.24 7.98 -6.89
N ARG A 35 -4.10 6.82 -7.54
CA ARG A 35 -5.25 6.03 -8.01
C ARG A 35 -6.01 5.44 -6.80
N ALA A 36 -7.33 5.30 -6.93
CA ALA A 36 -8.18 4.75 -5.88
C ALA A 36 -7.78 3.32 -5.46
N GLU A 37 -7.28 2.54 -6.42
CA GLU A 37 -6.83 1.15 -6.27
C GLU A 37 -5.50 0.97 -5.53
N VAL A 38 -4.76 2.06 -5.22
CA VAL A 38 -3.50 1.95 -4.48
C VAL A 38 -3.76 1.60 -3.02
N GLU A 39 -3.24 0.48 -2.54
CA GLU A 39 -3.36 0.02 -1.16
C GLU A 39 -1.99 -0.23 -0.52
N VAL A 40 -1.88 0.06 0.78
CA VAL A 40 -0.70 -0.26 1.59
C VAL A 40 -1.02 -1.50 2.43
N LEU A 41 -0.20 -2.54 2.30
CA LEU A 41 -0.39 -3.83 2.93
C LEU A 41 0.81 -4.18 3.80
N ASP A 42 0.53 -4.87 4.91
CA ASP A 42 1.58 -5.50 5.70
C ASP A 42 2.17 -6.71 4.95
N LEU A 43 3.49 -6.85 4.97
CA LEU A 43 4.21 -7.89 4.27
C LEU A 43 3.78 -9.29 4.73
N ALA A 44 3.55 -9.50 6.03
CA ALA A 44 3.14 -10.81 6.54
C ALA A 44 1.74 -11.18 6.04
N SER A 45 0.82 -10.22 5.97
CA SER A 45 -0.52 -10.40 5.38
C SER A 45 -0.47 -10.72 3.89
N LEU A 46 0.42 -10.05 3.14
CA LEU A 46 0.62 -10.32 1.71
C LEU A 46 1.18 -11.73 1.47
N LEU A 47 2.17 -12.13 2.26
CA LEU A 47 2.73 -13.48 2.21
C LEU A 47 1.69 -14.53 2.62
N LEU A 48 0.87 -14.23 3.63
CA LEU A 48 -0.21 -15.11 4.07
C LEU A 48 -1.23 -15.33 2.95
N ALA A 49 -1.64 -14.28 2.23
CA ALA A 49 -2.51 -14.41 1.07
C ALA A 49 -1.87 -15.27 -0.04
N SER A 50 -0.56 -15.10 -0.27
CA SER A 50 0.18 -15.87 -1.28
C SER A 50 0.31 -17.36 -0.94
N VAL A 51 0.43 -17.70 0.34
CA VAL A 51 0.54 -19.10 0.81
C VAL A 51 -0.83 -19.76 0.97
N LYS A 52 -1.86 -18.99 1.28
CA LYS A 52 -3.24 -19.50 1.34
C LYS A 52 -3.88 -19.67 -0.04
N ASN A 53 -3.35 -18.99 -1.07
CA ASN A 53 -3.70 -19.08 -2.49
C ASN A 53 -5.17 -19.44 -2.77
N ASP A 54 -6.02 -18.39 -2.75
CA ASP A 54 -7.45 -18.31 -3.11
C ASP A 54 -8.45 -19.16 -2.31
#